data_AF-A0A517MZK4-F1
#
_entry.id   AF-A0A517MZK4-F1
#
_cell.length_a   1.000
_cell.length_b   1.000
_cell.length_c   1.000
_cell.angle_alpha   90.00
_cell.angle_beta   90.00
_cell.angle_gamma   90.00
#
_symmetry.space_group_name_H-M   'P 1'
#
loop_
_entity.id
_entity.type
_entity.pdbx_description
1 polymer ?
#
loop_
_entity_poly.entity_id
_entity_poly.type
_entity_poly.pdbx_seq_one_letter_code
_entity_poly.pdbx_strand_id
1 'polypeptide(L)'
;MTEAAGTVAVKSSGYLTSPPPTDKMPGGIPYIVGNEAAERFSFYGMRTILTVFMTKYLVDSSGALATMSDEDAKFWVHTFIVAGYTFPLLGAIVSDWLFGKYPTILVLSIVYCLGHLALALDETRVGLVTGLVLISLGMGAIKPCVSAHVGDQFGPGNKHLMSKVFGWFYLSINLGAFASSLLTPILLDKQQFHDTFGSFADTLTSLGVHPGPSLAFGVPGVLMALATFVFWLGRNRFVHIPPKGESFIKEAFSAESWGVLKRLTPIYICVAAFWCLFDQTASAWVLQAEDMNKNWLGTEWLPSQLQAANPLFILILVPLFSYVVYPALGNLVALTPLRKVGIGMFLTVPAFAISALIQTSIDGGGLPSIGWQVLAYAVLTAAEVMVSITCLEFSYTQAPNSLKSFIMSIFLLSVALGNEFTAVVNLFIQNEDGTLLLEGASYYWFFTAVMLVAAVAFVFVAVRYRERSYIQGEMETT
;
A
#
# COMPACT_ATOMS: atom_id res chain seq x y z
N MET A 1 29.93 -39.03 -20.84
CA MET A 1 30.49 -38.17 -19.78
C MET A 1 30.90 -36.88 -20.44
N THR A 2 30.00 -35.91 -20.47
CA THR A 2 30.23 -34.59 -21.05
C THR A 2 29.91 -33.59 -19.95
N GLU A 3 30.96 -33.07 -19.33
CA GLU A 3 30.90 -31.98 -18.36
C GLU A 3 30.31 -30.75 -19.05
N ALA A 4 29.11 -30.35 -18.63
CA ALA A 4 28.57 -29.05 -18.95
C ALA A 4 29.33 -28.01 -18.11
N ALA A 5 30.14 -27.19 -18.79
CA ALA A 5 30.87 -26.08 -18.21
C ALA A 5 29.90 -25.12 -17.49
N GLY A 6 29.93 -25.14 -16.16
CA GLY A 6 29.30 -24.13 -15.34
C GLY A 6 30.03 -22.81 -15.54
N THR A 7 29.35 -21.84 -16.14
CA THR A 7 29.78 -20.44 -16.18
C THR A 7 29.93 -19.95 -14.75
N VAL A 8 31.19 -19.87 -14.30
CA VAL A 8 31.57 -19.32 -13.01
C VAL A 8 31.07 -17.89 -12.94
N ALA A 9 30.26 -17.58 -11.92
CA ALA A 9 29.80 -16.23 -11.61
C ALA A 9 31.01 -15.30 -11.52
N VAL A 10 31.15 -14.40 -12.50
CA VAL A 10 32.25 -13.44 -12.53
C VAL A 10 32.02 -12.41 -11.42
N LYS A 11 32.85 -12.51 -10.36
CA LYS A 11 33.00 -11.50 -9.31
C LYS A 11 33.71 -10.28 -9.90
N SER A 12 33.00 -9.35 -10.54
CA SER A 12 33.60 -8.06 -10.93
C SER A 12 33.65 -7.05 -9.77
N SER A 13 32.91 -7.29 -8.68
CA SER A 13 32.81 -6.40 -7.50
C SER A 13 32.89 -7.12 -6.13
N GLY A 14 33.25 -8.40 -6.10
CA GLY A 14 33.21 -9.24 -4.89
C GLY A 14 31.82 -9.79 -4.51
N TYR A 15 30.75 -9.24 -5.08
CA TYR A 15 29.37 -9.72 -4.92
C TYR A 15 28.96 -10.74 -6.00
N LEU A 16 27.92 -11.52 -5.72
CA LEU A 16 27.30 -12.43 -6.70
C LEU A 16 26.51 -11.61 -7.71
N THR A 17 26.68 -11.87 -9.01
CA THR A 17 25.96 -11.21 -10.11
C THR A 17 24.95 -12.12 -10.81
N SER A 18 24.92 -13.40 -10.42
CA SER A 18 23.96 -14.39 -10.88
C SER A 18 23.63 -15.37 -9.74
N PRO A 19 22.42 -15.97 -9.73
CA PRO A 19 22.05 -16.98 -8.74
C PRO A 19 22.97 -18.20 -8.82
N PRO A 20 23.45 -18.74 -7.69
CA PRO A 20 24.24 -19.97 -7.69
C PRO A 20 23.36 -21.15 -8.14
N PRO A 21 23.93 -22.18 -8.80
CA PRO A 21 23.21 -23.38 -9.20
C PRO A 21 22.89 -24.21 -7.96
N THR A 22 21.70 -24.00 -7.38
CA THR A 22 21.20 -24.72 -6.22
C THR A 22 19.70 -24.97 -6.34
N ASP A 23 19.24 -26.05 -5.70
CA ASP A 23 17.83 -26.39 -5.48
C ASP A 23 17.29 -25.84 -4.16
N LYS A 24 18.17 -25.32 -3.29
CA LYS A 24 17.82 -24.80 -1.96
C LYS A 24 17.37 -23.34 -2.01
N MET A 25 16.74 -22.91 -0.92
CA MET A 25 16.36 -21.52 -0.70
C MET A 25 17.60 -20.62 -0.72
N PRO A 26 17.62 -19.53 -1.50
CA PRO A 26 18.74 -18.59 -1.49
C PRO A 26 18.95 -17.99 -0.09
N GLY A 27 20.21 -17.94 0.36
CA GLY A 27 20.55 -17.45 1.70
C GLY A 27 20.23 -15.96 1.94
N GLY A 28 19.97 -15.19 0.88
CA GLY A 28 19.51 -13.81 0.96
C GLY A 28 18.05 -13.66 1.40
N ILE A 29 17.18 -14.64 1.12
CA ILE A 29 15.73 -14.50 1.31
C ILE A 29 15.31 -14.11 2.74
N PRO A 30 15.84 -14.70 3.82
CA PRO A 30 15.45 -14.31 5.17
C PRO A 30 15.68 -12.82 5.47
N TYR A 31 16.75 -12.23 4.94
CA TYR A 31 17.05 -10.81 5.10
C TYR A 31 16.06 -9.92 4.37
N ILE A 32 15.57 -10.35 3.20
CA ILE A 32 14.59 -9.58 2.42
C ILE A 32 13.20 -9.68 3.05
N VAL A 33 12.75 -10.88 3.44
CA VAL A 33 11.44 -11.09 4.08
C VAL A 33 11.36 -10.35 5.43
N GLY A 34 12.42 -10.43 6.24
CA GLY A 34 12.47 -9.70 7.52
C GLY A 34 12.42 -8.18 7.32
N ASN A 35 13.14 -7.66 6.32
CA ASN A 35 13.07 -6.25 5.95
C ASN A 35 11.65 -5.85 5.50
N GLU A 36 10.99 -6.67 4.68
CA GLU A 36 9.62 -6.40 4.22
C GLU A 36 8.63 -6.30 5.40
N ALA A 37 8.69 -7.22 6.36
CA ALA A 37 7.78 -7.18 7.51
C ALA A 37 7.92 -5.89 8.32
N ALA A 38 9.16 -5.47 8.60
CA ALA A 38 9.45 -4.28 9.38
C ALA A 38 9.14 -2.97 8.62
N GLU A 39 9.43 -2.92 7.31
CA GLU A 39 9.05 -1.77 6.48
C GLU A 39 7.52 -1.63 6.37
N ARG A 40 6.78 -2.75 6.26
CA ARG A 40 5.32 -2.72 6.21
C ARG A 40 4.72 -2.28 7.53
N PHE A 41 5.27 -2.75 8.66
CA PHE A 41 4.92 -2.20 9.96
C PHE A 41 5.13 -0.69 9.98
N SER A 42 6.28 -0.21 9.51
CA SER A 42 6.62 1.21 9.53
C SER A 42 5.65 2.07 8.72
N PHE A 43 5.38 1.65 7.49
CA PHE A 43 4.49 2.36 6.57
C PHE A 43 3.06 2.44 7.12
N TYR A 44 2.45 1.28 7.40
CA TYR A 44 1.06 1.24 7.86
C TYR A 44 0.91 1.86 9.25
N GLY A 45 1.91 1.74 10.11
CA GLY A 45 1.90 2.31 11.45
C GLY A 45 1.84 3.84 11.42
N MET A 46 2.70 4.48 10.64
CA MET A 46 2.69 5.93 10.44
C MET A 46 1.42 6.38 9.72
N ARG A 47 1.01 5.70 8.64
CA ARG A 47 -0.19 6.05 7.88
C ARG A 47 -1.45 6.02 8.75
N THR A 48 -1.56 5.02 9.62
CA THR A 48 -2.75 4.80 10.46
C THR A 48 -3.05 5.97 11.40
N ILE A 49 -2.02 6.61 11.91
CA ILE A 49 -2.13 7.72 12.88
C ILE A 49 -2.07 9.10 12.22
N LEU A 50 -1.75 9.19 10.92
CA LEU A 50 -1.44 10.45 10.25
C LEU A 50 -2.61 11.46 10.32
N THR A 51 -3.84 11.01 10.05
CA THR A 51 -5.04 11.84 10.14
C THR A 51 -5.24 12.39 11.55
N VAL A 52 -5.20 11.52 12.56
CA VAL A 52 -5.38 11.88 13.97
C VAL A 52 -4.27 12.83 14.45
N PHE A 53 -3.03 12.61 14.02
CA PHE A 53 -1.92 13.50 14.33
C PHE A 53 -2.20 14.93 13.81
N MET A 54 -2.61 15.07 12.56
CA MET A 54 -2.87 16.38 11.94
C MET A 54 -4.06 17.11 12.59
N THR A 55 -5.11 16.39 12.99
CA THR A 55 -6.32 17.01 13.56
C THR A 55 -6.28 17.22 15.07
N LYS A 56 -5.39 16.53 15.81
CA LYS A 56 -5.37 16.61 17.29
C LYS A 56 -4.02 16.95 17.95
N TYR A 57 -2.89 16.67 17.30
CA TYR A 57 -1.57 16.72 17.95
C TYR A 57 -0.60 17.73 17.34
N LEU A 58 -0.91 18.28 16.17
CA LEU A 58 -0.03 19.19 15.46
C LEU A 58 0.21 20.49 16.26
N VAL A 59 1.46 20.94 16.33
CA VAL A 59 1.84 22.18 17.04
C VAL A 59 2.46 23.23 16.12
N ASP A 60 2.49 24.48 16.56
CA ASP A 60 3.28 25.55 15.94
C ASP A 60 4.71 25.60 16.49
N SER A 61 5.51 26.53 15.99
CA SER A 61 6.91 26.71 16.43
C SER A 61 7.06 27.16 17.88
N SER A 62 5.98 27.61 18.53
CA SER A 62 5.96 27.95 19.95
C SER A 62 5.58 26.76 20.85
N GLY A 63 5.15 25.64 20.25
CA GLY A 63 4.64 24.46 20.94
C GLY A 63 3.14 24.54 21.29
N ALA A 64 2.42 25.56 20.80
CA ALA A 64 0.98 25.65 20.95
C ALA A 64 0.27 24.77 19.91
N LEU A 65 -0.91 24.24 20.24
CA LEU A 65 -1.69 23.42 19.31
C LEU A 65 -2.10 24.24 18.08
N ALA A 66 -1.79 23.70 16.90
CA ALA A 66 -2.03 24.32 15.59
C ALA A 66 -2.57 23.27 14.59
N THR A 67 -3.63 22.59 14.99
CA THR A 67 -4.26 21.49 14.25
C THR A 67 -4.80 21.90 12.88
N MET A 68 -5.01 20.91 12.02
CA MET A 68 -5.63 21.08 10.70
C MET A 68 -7.13 20.81 10.76
N SER A 69 -7.87 21.38 9.81
CA SER A 69 -9.25 20.95 9.55
C SER A 69 -9.27 19.52 9.02
N ASP A 70 -10.44 18.89 9.08
CA ASP A 70 -10.67 17.55 8.53
C ASP A 70 -10.37 17.49 7.03
N GLU A 71 -10.72 18.54 6.29
CA GLU A 71 -10.52 18.65 4.84
C GLU A 71 -9.03 18.81 4.50
N ASP A 72 -8.30 19.64 5.25
CA ASP A 72 -6.85 19.78 5.10
C ASP A 72 -6.15 18.45 5.43
N ALA A 73 -6.56 17.77 6.51
CA ALA A 73 -6.02 16.47 6.88
C ALA A 73 -6.26 15.42 5.78
N LYS A 74 -7.48 15.34 5.23
CA LYS A 74 -7.80 14.46 4.08
C LYS A 74 -6.90 14.81 2.88
N PHE A 75 -6.77 16.08 2.53
CA PHE A 75 -5.92 16.54 1.43
C PHE A 75 -4.47 16.09 1.60
N TRP A 76 -3.87 16.28 2.78
CA TRP A 76 -2.48 15.89 3.04
C TRP A 76 -2.27 14.38 3.05
N VAL A 77 -3.20 13.58 3.61
CA VAL A 77 -3.13 12.12 3.53
C VAL A 77 -3.15 11.65 2.07
N HIS A 78 -4.07 12.16 1.27
CA HIS A 78 -4.18 11.74 -0.12
C HIS A 78 -2.99 12.22 -0.96
N THR A 79 -2.49 13.44 -0.74
CA THR A 79 -1.27 13.96 -1.38
C THR A 79 -0.05 13.10 -1.06
N PHE A 80 0.09 12.67 0.20
CA PHE A 80 1.14 11.74 0.60
C PHE A 80 1.03 10.40 -0.14
N ILE A 81 -0.19 9.85 -0.29
CA ILE A 81 -0.42 8.62 -1.05
C ILE A 81 -0.08 8.84 -2.53
N VAL A 82 -0.52 9.94 -3.16
CA VAL A 82 -0.17 10.29 -4.55
C VAL A 82 1.35 10.25 -4.75
N ALA A 83 2.10 10.91 -3.87
CA ALA A 83 3.56 10.90 -3.92
C ALA A 83 4.13 9.49 -3.79
N GLY A 84 3.68 8.72 -2.78
CA GLY A 84 4.16 7.36 -2.52
C GLY A 84 3.86 6.34 -3.63
N TYR A 85 2.85 6.59 -4.46
CA TYR A 85 2.49 5.75 -5.62
C TYR A 85 2.95 6.31 -6.97
N THR A 86 3.50 7.53 -7.01
CA THR A 86 4.15 8.12 -8.19
C THR A 86 5.66 7.85 -8.21
N PHE A 87 6.33 7.94 -7.06
CA PHE A 87 7.76 7.66 -6.93
C PHE A 87 8.23 6.23 -7.30
N PRO A 88 7.40 5.15 -7.30
CA PRO A 88 7.81 3.86 -7.85
C PRO A 88 8.32 3.91 -9.29
N LEU A 89 7.73 4.77 -10.14
CA LEU A 89 8.22 4.92 -11.51
C LEU A 89 9.65 5.45 -11.53
N LEU A 90 9.94 6.46 -10.70
CA LEU A 90 11.28 7.02 -10.54
C LEU A 90 12.25 6.01 -9.94
N GLY A 91 11.83 5.24 -8.94
CA GLY A 91 12.63 4.16 -8.35
C GLY A 91 13.03 3.10 -9.35
N ALA A 92 12.09 2.63 -10.18
CA ALA A 92 12.36 1.65 -11.23
C ALA A 92 13.36 2.20 -12.27
N ILE A 93 13.20 3.46 -12.71
CA ILE A 93 14.15 4.11 -13.61
C ILE A 93 15.53 4.17 -12.96
N VAL A 94 15.63 4.68 -11.74
CA VAL A 94 16.91 4.85 -11.03
C VAL A 94 17.62 3.50 -10.80
N SER A 95 16.88 2.45 -10.44
CA SER A 95 17.45 1.12 -10.20
C SER A 95 17.87 0.40 -11.48
N ASP A 96 17.03 0.41 -12.52
CA ASP A 96 17.28 -0.38 -13.72
C ASP A 96 18.15 0.36 -14.75
N TRP A 97 18.18 1.69 -14.72
CA TRP A 97 19.02 2.51 -15.61
C TRP A 97 20.40 2.83 -15.03
N LEU A 98 20.47 3.27 -13.75
CA LEU A 98 21.67 3.93 -13.22
C LEU A 98 22.48 3.08 -12.24
N PHE A 99 21.87 2.64 -11.13
CA PHE A 99 22.64 2.17 -9.97
C PHE A 99 22.52 0.67 -9.67
N GLY A 100 21.48 -0.01 -10.17
CA GLY A 100 21.13 -1.37 -9.76
C GLY A 100 20.23 -1.40 -8.52
N LYS A 101 19.50 -2.50 -8.31
CA LYS A 101 18.43 -2.58 -7.29
C LYS A 101 18.93 -2.46 -5.85
N TYR A 102 19.99 -3.19 -5.49
CA TYR A 102 20.51 -3.19 -4.11
C TYR A 102 20.92 -1.79 -3.59
N PRO A 103 21.81 -1.03 -4.28
CA PRO A 103 22.20 0.30 -3.79
C PRO A 103 21.02 1.28 -3.78
N THR A 104 20.11 1.19 -4.75
CA THR A 104 18.88 1.99 -4.77
C THR A 104 18.02 1.70 -3.53
N ILE A 105 17.76 0.43 -3.22
CA ILE A 105 17.01 0.04 -2.01
C ILE A 105 17.68 0.59 -0.75
N LEU A 106 18.99 0.39 -0.61
CA LEU A 106 19.72 0.77 0.61
C LEU A 106 19.70 2.29 0.84
N VAL A 107 20.04 3.08 -0.19
CA VAL A 107 20.11 4.55 -0.07
C VAL A 107 18.73 5.12 0.22
N LEU A 108 17.70 4.66 -0.49
CA LEU A 108 16.34 5.16 -0.29
C LEU A 108 15.74 4.69 1.04
N SER A 109 16.16 3.55 1.56
CA SER A 109 15.76 3.11 2.90
C SER A 109 16.34 4.02 3.98
N ILE A 110 17.56 4.55 3.78
CA ILE A 110 18.13 5.57 4.67
C ILE A 110 17.31 6.87 4.60
N VAL A 111 16.93 7.32 3.40
CA VAL A 111 16.04 8.49 3.23
C VAL A 111 14.70 8.27 3.93
N TYR A 112 14.15 7.06 3.84
CA TYR A 112 12.93 6.67 4.55
C TYR A 112 13.11 6.77 6.08
N CYS A 113 14.20 6.25 6.63
CA CYS A 113 14.51 6.39 8.07
C CYS A 113 14.61 7.86 8.50
N LEU A 114 15.22 8.72 7.68
CA LEU A 114 15.31 10.16 7.96
C LEU A 114 13.93 10.82 7.98
N GLY A 115 13.01 10.38 7.13
CA GLY A 115 11.63 10.88 7.15
C GLY A 115 10.88 10.53 8.44
N HIS A 116 11.03 9.30 8.94
CA HIS A 116 10.49 8.94 10.25
C HIS A 116 11.15 9.70 11.40
N LEU A 117 12.47 9.93 11.32
CA LEU A 117 13.18 10.73 12.31
C LEU A 117 12.65 12.16 12.33
N ALA A 118 12.37 12.76 11.16
CA ALA A 118 11.77 14.09 11.08
C ALA A 118 10.40 14.14 11.76
N LEU A 119 9.50 13.18 11.49
CA LEU A 119 8.19 13.11 12.15
C LEU A 119 8.27 12.86 13.66
N ALA A 120 9.31 12.15 14.12
CA ALA A 120 9.47 11.84 15.54
C ALA A 120 10.05 13.03 16.34
N LEU A 121 10.88 13.88 15.71
CA LEU A 121 11.55 15.00 16.36
C LEU A 121 10.83 16.33 16.23
N ASP A 122 10.02 16.51 15.17
CA ASP A 122 9.37 17.78 14.86
C ASP A 122 7.87 17.55 14.61
N GLU A 123 7.07 17.95 15.61
CA GLU A 123 5.61 17.83 15.62
C GLU A 123 4.93 19.01 14.90
N THR A 124 5.70 19.91 14.27
CA THR A 124 5.17 21.05 13.52
C THR A 124 4.79 20.68 12.09
N ARG A 125 4.12 21.61 11.40
CA ARG A 125 3.85 21.52 9.95
C ARG A 125 5.13 21.32 9.12
N VAL A 126 6.26 21.88 9.53
CA VAL A 126 7.54 21.71 8.82
C VAL A 126 8.06 20.29 8.97
N GLY A 127 8.03 19.75 10.18
CA GLY A 127 8.37 18.36 10.48
C GLY A 127 7.49 17.38 9.71
N LEU A 128 6.18 17.61 9.72
CA LEU A 128 5.19 16.85 8.95
C LEU A 128 5.54 16.80 7.46
N VAL A 129 5.68 17.97 6.80
CA VAL A 129 5.98 18.03 5.36
C VAL A 129 7.31 17.37 5.04
N THR A 130 8.35 17.67 5.84
CA THR A 130 9.68 17.08 5.66
C THR A 130 9.63 15.56 5.78
N GLY A 131 8.96 15.06 6.80
CA GLY A 131 8.79 13.63 7.05
C GLY A 131 8.04 12.93 5.92
N LEU A 132 6.89 13.47 5.50
CA LEU A 132 6.07 12.88 4.43
C LEU A 132 6.79 12.89 3.06
N VAL A 133 7.54 13.95 2.74
CA VAL A 133 8.34 14.01 1.50
C VAL A 133 9.44 12.95 1.52
N LEU A 134 10.21 12.87 2.61
CA LEU A 134 11.29 11.89 2.72
C LEU A 134 10.77 10.46 2.72
N ILE A 135 9.68 10.19 3.45
CA ILE A 135 9.03 8.87 3.46
C ILE A 135 8.52 8.51 2.07
N SER A 136 7.75 9.39 1.40
CA SER A 136 7.19 9.10 0.07
C SER A 136 8.29 8.83 -0.98
N LEU A 137 9.38 9.60 -0.95
CA LEU A 137 10.57 9.37 -1.78
C LEU A 137 11.21 8.00 -1.50
N GLY A 138 11.45 7.68 -0.23
CA GLY A 138 12.05 6.42 0.19
C GLY A 138 11.17 5.23 -0.17
N MET A 139 9.96 5.18 0.37
CA MET A 139 9.05 4.05 0.20
C MET A 139 8.67 3.81 -1.26
N GLY A 140 8.40 4.89 -2.01
CA GLY A 140 7.86 4.78 -3.35
C GLY A 140 8.88 4.11 -4.25
N ALA A 141 10.13 4.55 -4.16
CA ALA A 141 11.17 4.02 -5.01
C ALA A 141 11.73 2.64 -4.56
N ILE A 142 11.57 2.24 -3.29
CA ILE A 142 11.93 0.89 -2.79
C ILE A 142 10.94 -0.18 -3.28
N LYS A 143 9.63 0.13 -3.31
CA LYS A 143 8.55 -0.83 -3.58
C LYS A 143 8.72 -1.69 -4.85
N PRO A 144 9.02 -1.12 -6.04
CA PRO A 144 9.24 -1.92 -7.25
C PRO A 144 10.58 -2.67 -7.22
N CYS A 145 11.58 -2.12 -6.50
CA CYS A 145 12.92 -2.68 -6.44
C CYS A 145 12.98 -3.94 -5.58
N VAL A 146 12.36 -3.97 -4.40
CA VAL A 146 12.43 -5.11 -3.47
C VAL A 146 11.75 -6.34 -4.07
N SER A 147 10.55 -6.18 -4.63
CA SER A 147 9.83 -7.30 -5.26
C SER A 147 10.62 -7.94 -6.39
N ALA A 148 11.25 -7.12 -7.24
CA ALA A 148 12.13 -7.62 -8.29
C ALA A 148 13.43 -8.22 -7.74
N HIS A 149 14.01 -7.63 -6.69
CA HIS A 149 15.22 -8.12 -6.05
C HIS A 149 15.04 -9.51 -5.43
N VAL A 150 13.85 -9.84 -4.91
CA VAL A 150 13.49 -11.20 -4.46
C VAL A 150 13.57 -12.19 -5.62
N GLY A 151 12.94 -11.85 -6.75
CA GLY A 151 12.94 -12.69 -7.95
C GLY A 151 14.35 -12.95 -8.47
N ASP A 152 15.21 -11.93 -8.44
CA ASP A 152 16.60 -11.99 -8.87
C ASP A 152 17.46 -12.97 -8.03
N GLN A 153 16.99 -13.43 -6.86
CA GLN A 153 17.72 -14.40 -6.04
C GLN A 153 17.57 -15.86 -6.53
N PHE A 154 16.59 -16.12 -7.40
CA PHE A 154 16.25 -17.48 -7.84
C PHE A 154 16.82 -17.80 -9.21
N GLY A 155 17.44 -18.97 -9.33
CA GLY A 155 17.87 -19.57 -10.59
C GLY A 155 16.91 -20.67 -11.07
N PRO A 156 17.22 -21.34 -12.19
CA PRO A 156 16.39 -22.42 -12.72
C PRO A 156 16.17 -23.58 -11.73
N GLY A 157 17.18 -23.91 -10.91
CA GLY A 157 17.14 -25.05 -9.98
C GLY A 157 16.20 -24.87 -8.77
N ASN A 158 15.98 -23.64 -8.33
CA ASN A 158 15.17 -23.33 -7.13
C ASN A 158 13.94 -22.45 -7.41
N LYS A 159 13.61 -22.19 -8.69
CA LYS A 159 12.44 -21.39 -9.10
C LYS A 159 11.11 -21.88 -8.49
N HIS A 160 10.99 -23.18 -8.26
CA HIS A 160 9.81 -23.79 -7.64
C HIS A 160 9.55 -23.31 -6.20
N LEU A 161 10.57 -22.79 -5.50
CA LEU A 161 10.46 -22.25 -4.14
C LEU A 161 9.94 -20.80 -4.10
N MET A 162 9.89 -20.12 -5.24
CA MET A 162 9.52 -18.72 -5.34
C MET A 162 8.07 -18.46 -4.87
N SER A 163 7.14 -19.37 -5.18
CA SER A 163 5.75 -19.29 -4.70
C SER A 163 5.66 -19.33 -3.17
N LYS A 164 6.51 -20.14 -2.52
CA LYS A 164 6.59 -20.23 -1.06
C LYS A 164 7.06 -18.90 -0.45
N VAL A 165 8.04 -18.24 -1.07
CA VAL A 165 8.53 -16.93 -0.62
C VAL A 165 7.50 -15.85 -0.82
N PHE A 166 6.80 -15.82 -1.96
CA PHE A 166 5.69 -14.88 -2.15
C PHE A 166 4.57 -15.08 -1.11
N GLY A 167 4.30 -16.32 -0.70
CA GLY A 167 3.41 -16.62 0.42
C GLY A 167 3.88 -16.03 1.75
N TRP A 168 5.18 -16.13 2.06
CA TRP A 168 5.75 -15.49 3.26
C TRP A 168 5.70 -13.96 3.18
N PHE A 169 6.02 -13.37 2.02
CA PHE A 169 5.88 -11.93 1.76
C PHE A 169 4.46 -11.45 2.04
N TYR A 170 3.48 -12.15 1.48
CA TYR A 170 2.07 -11.82 1.65
C TYR A 170 1.64 -11.87 3.12
N LEU A 171 2.06 -12.89 3.86
CA LEU A 171 1.80 -12.98 5.29
C LEU A 171 2.47 -11.84 6.06
N SER A 172 3.74 -11.55 5.77
CA SER A 172 4.50 -10.48 6.40
C SER A 172 3.88 -9.10 6.19
N ILE A 173 3.39 -8.79 4.98
CA ILE A 173 2.71 -7.54 4.67
C ILE A 173 1.47 -7.35 5.53
N ASN A 174 0.57 -8.35 5.53
CA ASN A 174 -0.70 -8.24 6.25
C ASN A 174 -0.52 -8.28 7.76
N LEU A 175 0.39 -9.12 8.27
CA LEU A 175 0.70 -9.15 9.70
C LEU A 175 1.34 -7.84 10.17
N GLY A 176 2.28 -7.29 9.40
CA GLY A 176 2.90 -6.00 9.68
C GLY A 176 1.87 -4.87 9.72
N ALA A 177 0.98 -4.83 8.72
CA ALA A 177 -0.12 -3.86 8.65
C ALA A 177 -1.11 -3.99 9.80
N PHE A 178 -1.52 -5.22 10.13
CA PHE A 178 -2.45 -5.50 11.23
C PHE A 178 -1.86 -5.09 12.58
N ALA A 179 -0.62 -5.52 12.87
CA ALA A 179 0.05 -5.22 14.13
C ALA A 179 0.31 -3.72 14.30
N SER A 180 0.76 -3.03 13.23
CA SER A 180 1.03 -1.60 13.30
C SER A 180 -0.25 -0.78 13.44
N SER A 181 -1.32 -1.14 12.72
CA SER A 181 -2.60 -0.43 12.80
C SER A 181 -3.26 -0.55 14.17
N LEU A 182 -2.95 -1.61 14.93
CA LEU A 182 -3.40 -1.75 16.32
C LEU A 182 -2.48 -1.01 17.29
N LEU A 183 -1.16 -1.11 17.12
CA LEU A 183 -0.18 -0.63 18.10
C LEU A 183 0.08 0.88 18.00
N THR A 184 0.25 1.46 16.80
CA THR A 184 0.64 2.87 16.69
C THR A 184 -0.40 3.85 17.22
N PRO A 185 -1.73 3.63 17.10
CA PRO A 185 -2.71 4.46 17.80
C PRO A 185 -2.57 4.41 19.32
N ILE A 186 -2.25 3.24 19.89
CA ILE A 186 -2.01 3.05 21.33
C ILE A 186 -0.76 3.82 21.77
N LEU A 187 0.28 3.87 20.94
CA LEU A 187 1.49 4.65 21.24
C LEU A 187 1.26 6.16 21.17
N LEU A 188 0.27 6.60 20.40
CA LEU A 188 -0.10 8.01 20.24
C LEU A 188 -1.01 8.49 21.39
N ASP A 189 -2.02 7.70 21.74
CA ASP A 189 -3.01 8.07 22.75
C ASP A 189 -2.54 7.72 24.18
N LYS A 190 -2.46 8.73 25.04
CA LYS A 190 -1.96 8.57 26.41
C LYS A 190 -2.84 7.65 27.25
N GLN A 191 -4.16 7.78 27.16
CA GLN A 191 -5.07 7.00 27.99
C GLN A 191 -4.99 5.52 27.60
N GLN A 192 -5.11 5.24 26.30
CA GLN A 192 -5.04 3.90 25.77
C GLN A 192 -3.67 3.25 26.00
N PHE A 193 -2.58 4.02 25.96
CA PHE A 193 -1.24 3.54 26.31
C PHE A 193 -1.20 2.98 27.74
N HIS A 194 -1.70 3.76 28.71
CA HIS A 194 -1.76 3.33 30.11
C HIS A 194 -2.73 2.16 30.32
N ASP A 195 -3.90 2.16 29.66
CA ASP A 195 -4.87 1.07 29.76
C ASP A 195 -4.33 -0.25 29.19
N THR A 196 -3.51 -0.18 28.13
CA THR A 196 -2.95 -1.36 27.46
C THR A 196 -1.74 -1.93 28.21
N PHE A 197 -0.84 -1.07 28.68
CA PHE A 197 0.42 -1.49 29.31
C PHE A 197 0.35 -1.55 30.85
N GLY A 198 -0.69 -1.00 31.48
CA GLY A 198 -0.88 -1.01 32.93
C GLY A 198 0.34 -0.46 33.67
N SER A 199 0.80 -1.16 34.72
CA SER A 199 1.98 -0.75 35.50
C SER A 199 3.30 -0.77 34.70
N PHE A 200 3.34 -1.47 33.55
CA PHE A 200 4.49 -1.42 32.66
C PHE A 200 4.61 -0.06 31.97
N ALA A 201 3.50 0.65 31.75
CA ALA A 201 3.50 2.01 31.22
C ALA A 201 4.31 2.97 32.09
N ASP A 202 4.19 2.85 33.42
CA ASP A 202 4.93 3.68 34.38
C ASP A 202 6.42 3.35 34.34
N THR A 203 6.76 2.07 34.16
CA THR A 203 8.15 1.63 33.99
C THR A 203 8.74 2.21 32.71
N LEU A 204 8.02 2.13 31.58
CA LEU A 204 8.44 2.73 30.31
C LEU A 204 8.61 4.25 30.43
N THR A 205 7.65 4.92 31.07
CA THR A 205 7.68 6.36 31.33
C THR A 205 8.90 6.75 32.19
N SER A 206 9.25 5.93 33.20
CA SER A 206 10.45 6.15 34.03
C SER A 206 11.77 6.00 33.26
N LEU A 207 11.75 5.23 32.16
CA LEU A 207 12.87 5.06 31.24
C LEU A 207 12.89 6.15 30.14
N GLY A 208 12.00 7.15 30.21
CA GLY A 208 11.91 8.24 29.24
C GLY A 208 11.06 7.92 28.01
N VAL A 209 10.28 6.84 28.02
CA VAL A 209 9.36 6.47 26.93
C VAL A 209 7.98 7.02 27.24
N HIS A 210 7.63 8.13 26.62
CA HIS A 210 6.34 8.81 26.80
C HIS A 210 5.42 8.58 25.60
N PRO A 211 4.12 8.28 25.81
CA PRO A 211 3.15 8.21 24.71
C PRO A 211 2.98 9.59 24.07
N GLY A 212 2.77 9.60 22.75
CA GLY A 212 2.64 10.83 21.95
C GLY A 212 3.24 10.69 20.55
N PRO A 213 3.22 11.77 19.74
CA PRO A 213 3.67 11.73 18.35
C PRO A 213 5.11 11.24 18.18
N SER A 214 6.05 11.71 19.01
CA SER A 214 7.45 11.25 18.96
C SER A 214 7.59 9.74 19.07
N LEU A 215 6.85 9.09 19.99
CA LEU A 215 6.90 7.64 20.15
C LEU A 215 6.17 6.91 19.01
N ALA A 216 4.99 7.42 18.64
CA ALA A 216 4.13 6.80 17.66
C ALA A 216 4.73 6.82 16.24
N PHE A 217 5.49 7.86 15.88
CA PHE A 217 6.30 7.89 14.64
C PHE A 217 7.70 7.30 14.81
N GLY A 218 8.27 7.39 16.02
CA GLY A 218 9.60 6.89 16.34
C GLY A 218 9.72 5.37 16.32
N VAL A 219 8.74 4.63 16.85
CA VAL A 219 8.74 3.16 16.83
C VAL A 219 8.74 2.60 15.39
N PRO A 220 7.85 3.04 14.48
CA PRO A 220 7.97 2.79 13.04
C PRO A 220 9.38 3.09 12.50
N GLY A 221 9.92 4.27 12.79
CA GLY A 221 11.25 4.69 12.33
C GLY A 221 12.40 3.79 12.79
N VAL A 222 12.40 3.39 14.06
CA VAL A 222 13.40 2.46 14.61
C VAL A 222 13.28 1.09 13.93
N LEU A 223 12.06 0.59 13.72
CA LEU A 223 11.86 -0.67 13.01
C LEU A 223 12.30 -0.59 11.55
N MET A 224 12.09 0.55 10.87
CA MET A 224 12.60 0.79 9.52
C MET A 224 14.14 0.85 9.49
N ALA A 225 14.77 1.46 10.49
CA ALA A 225 16.22 1.49 10.62
C ALA A 225 16.80 0.08 10.85
N LEU A 226 16.15 -0.71 11.70
CA LEU A 226 16.49 -2.12 11.91
C LEU A 226 16.29 -2.94 10.62
N ALA A 227 15.21 -2.72 9.88
CA ALA A 227 14.96 -3.34 8.59
C ALA A 227 16.11 -3.07 7.60
N THR A 228 16.47 -1.79 7.46
CA THR A 228 17.57 -1.32 6.62
C THR A 228 18.91 -1.97 7.03
N PHE A 229 19.18 -2.06 8.33
CA PHE A 229 20.38 -2.68 8.85
C PHE A 229 20.41 -4.20 8.56
N VAL A 230 19.30 -4.90 8.77
CA VAL A 230 19.17 -6.33 8.44
C VAL A 230 19.35 -6.56 6.94
N PHE A 231 18.77 -5.72 6.10
CA PHE A 231 18.97 -5.77 4.65
C PHE A 231 20.45 -5.60 4.30
N TRP A 232 21.14 -4.63 4.90
CA TRP A 232 22.58 -4.41 4.71
C TRP A 232 23.45 -5.59 5.18
N LEU A 233 23.06 -6.32 6.24
CA LEU A 233 23.75 -7.55 6.67
C LEU A 233 23.70 -8.65 5.59
N GLY A 234 22.63 -8.68 4.78
CA GLY A 234 22.45 -9.62 3.68
C GLY A 234 23.31 -9.34 2.44
N ARG A 235 24.03 -8.22 2.37
CA ARG A 235 24.79 -7.78 1.17
C ARG A 235 25.75 -8.82 0.58
N ASN A 236 26.38 -9.65 1.40
CA ASN A 236 27.31 -10.68 0.90
C ASN A 236 26.60 -11.98 0.47
N ARG A 237 25.29 -12.06 0.69
CA ARG A 237 24.43 -13.20 0.36
C ARG A 237 23.51 -12.94 -0.83
N PHE A 238 23.32 -11.67 -1.20
CA PHE A 238 22.45 -11.30 -2.31
C PHE A 238 23.12 -11.46 -3.68
N VAL A 239 22.28 -11.77 -4.66
CA VAL A 239 22.55 -11.62 -6.08
C VAL A 239 22.28 -10.18 -6.49
N HIS A 240 23.31 -9.53 -7.04
CA HIS A 240 23.34 -8.15 -7.51
C HIS A 240 23.33 -8.13 -9.03
N ILE A 241 22.13 -8.01 -9.60
CA ILE A 241 21.96 -7.89 -11.04
C ILE A 241 22.42 -6.48 -11.48
N PRO A 242 23.31 -6.36 -12.48
CA PRO A 242 23.74 -5.06 -12.99
C PRO A 242 22.59 -4.31 -13.66
N PRO A 243 22.62 -2.97 -13.69
CA PRO A 243 21.61 -2.17 -14.37
C PRO A 243 21.61 -2.45 -15.88
N LYS A 244 20.44 -2.38 -16.50
CA LYS A 244 20.22 -2.60 -17.93
C LYS A 244 20.69 -1.44 -18.81
N GLY A 245 20.88 -0.25 -18.24
CA GLY A 245 21.31 0.94 -18.98
C GLY A 245 20.28 1.39 -20.02
N GLU A 246 20.73 1.91 -21.17
CA GLU A 246 19.85 2.46 -22.22
C GLU A 246 18.86 1.45 -22.83
N SER A 247 19.14 0.15 -22.71
CA SER A 247 18.23 -0.89 -23.20
C SER A 247 16.87 -0.82 -22.51
N PHE A 248 16.84 -0.47 -21.22
CA PHE A 248 15.59 -0.30 -20.47
C PHE A 248 14.71 0.81 -21.05
N ILE A 249 15.28 1.97 -21.39
CA ILE A 249 14.53 3.10 -21.94
C ILE A 249 13.96 2.73 -23.32
N LYS A 250 14.77 2.06 -24.16
CA LYS A 250 14.32 1.60 -25.48
C LYS A 250 13.18 0.59 -25.37
N GLU A 251 13.24 -0.33 -24.41
CA GLU A 251 12.17 -1.29 -24.12
C GLU A 251 10.92 -0.56 -23.60
N ALA A 252 11.04 0.29 -22.57
CA ALA A 252 9.93 0.98 -21.93
C ALA A 252 9.13 1.88 -22.90
N PHE A 253 9.82 2.55 -23.83
CA PHE A 253 9.20 3.41 -24.84
C PHE A 253 9.03 2.73 -26.21
N SER A 254 9.13 1.41 -26.28
CA SER A 254 8.90 0.65 -27.51
C SER A 254 7.44 0.73 -27.98
N ALA A 255 7.20 0.51 -29.28
CA ALA A 255 5.86 0.47 -29.85
C ALA A 255 4.98 -0.63 -29.21
N GLU A 256 5.59 -1.74 -28.77
CA GLU A 256 4.91 -2.81 -28.05
C GLU A 256 4.41 -2.33 -26.68
N SER A 257 5.28 -1.70 -25.88
CA SER A 257 4.92 -1.10 -24.58
C SER A 257 3.74 -0.15 -24.72
N TRP A 258 3.82 0.77 -25.68
CA TRP A 258 2.74 1.73 -25.95
C TRP A 258 1.44 1.04 -26.37
N GLY A 259 1.52 -0.06 -27.13
CA GLY A 259 0.35 -0.86 -27.51
C GLY A 259 -0.30 -1.58 -26.33
N VAL A 260 0.48 -2.05 -25.35
CA VAL A 260 -0.03 -2.62 -24.09
C VAL A 260 -0.65 -1.53 -23.23
N LEU A 261 0.03 -0.40 -23.06
CA LEU A 261 -0.45 0.73 -22.27
C LEU A 261 -1.79 1.25 -22.77
N LYS A 262 -1.92 1.53 -24.08
CA LYS A 262 -3.18 2.01 -24.67
C LYS A 262 -4.37 1.10 -24.38
N ARG A 263 -4.13 -0.22 -24.29
CA ARG A 263 -5.18 -1.19 -23.96
C ARG A 263 -5.51 -1.20 -22.48
N LEU A 264 -4.51 -1.14 -21.60
CA LEU A 264 -4.69 -1.21 -20.14
C LEU A 264 -5.14 0.13 -19.51
N THR A 265 -4.78 1.27 -20.09
CA THR A 265 -5.12 2.60 -19.54
C THR A 265 -6.63 2.79 -19.27
N PRO A 266 -7.57 2.43 -20.17
CA PRO A 266 -9.00 2.53 -19.88
C PRO A 266 -9.44 1.72 -18.65
N ILE A 267 -8.84 0.54 -18.44
CA ILE A 267 -9.08 -0.28 -17.24
C ILE A 267 -8.57 0.46 -16.01
N TYR A 268 -7.33 0.96 -16.06
CA TYR A 268 -6.71 1.65 -14.93
C TYR A 268 -7.41 2.95 -14.54
N ILE A 269 -7.94 3.71 -15.50
CA ILE A 269 -8.75 4.92 -15.22
C ILE A 269 -10.02 4.55 -14.46
N CYS A 270 -10.70 3.46 -14.85
CA CYS A 270 -11.89 2.99 -14.12
C CYS A 270 -11.51 2.48 -12.72
N VAL A 271 -10.42 1.73 -12.60
CA VAL A 271 -9.91 1.21 -11.34
C VAL A 271 -9.41 2.32 -10.41
N ALA A 272 -8.98 3.48 -10.94
CA ALA A 272 -8.64 4.64 -10.12
C ALA A 272 -9.82 5.11 -9.24
N ALA A 273 -11.07 4.95 -9.70
CA ALA A 273 -12.24 5.24 -8.89
C ALA A 273 -12.35 4.31 -7.66
N PHE A 274 -11.91 3.05 -7.77
CA PHE A 274 -11.83 2.16 -6.62
C PHE A 274 -10.83 2.69 -5.58
N TRP A 275 -9.64 3.10 -6.01
CA TRP A 275 -8.61 3.64 -5.10
C TRP A 275 -9.01 4.95 -4.44
N CYS A 276 -9.73 5.80 -5.17
CA CYS A 276 -10.35 7.01 -4.65
C CYS A 276 -11.22 6.75 -3.41
N LEU A 277 -11.99 5.65 -3.38
CA LEU A 277 -12.81 5.25 -2.23
C LEU A 277 -12.01 4.46 -1.20
N PHE A 278 -11.21 3.49 -1.67
CA PHE A 278 -10.48 2.58 -0.79
C PHE A 278 -9.54 3.32 0.15
N ASP A 279 -8.76 4.29 -0.35
CA ASP A 279 -7.77 4.97 0.47
C ASP A 279 -8.38 5.98 1.46
N GLN A 280 -9.68 6.28 1.36
CA GLN A 280 -10.40 7.10 2.34
C GLN A 280 -10.62 6.38 3.68
N THR A 281 -10.34 5.08 3.76
CA THR A 281 -10.32 4.33 5.03
C THR A 281 -9.30 4.88 6.02
N ALA A 282 -8.23 5.51 5.52
CA ALA A 282 -7.17 6.12 6.33
C ALA A 282 -7.42 7.60 6.66
N SER A 283 -8.44 8.23 6.06
CA SER A 283 -8.76 9.65 6.23
C SER A 283 -10.21 9.81 6.69
N ALA A 284 -11.16 9.97 5.77
CA ALA A 284 -12.57 10.27 6.06
C ALA A 284 -13.21 9.25 7.02
N TRP A 285 -12.89 7.97 6.89
CA TRP A 285 -13.44 6.93 7.77
C TRP A 285 -12.88 7.01 9.19
N VAL A 286 -11.62 7.42 9.36
CA VAL A 286 -11.03 7.65 10.69
C VAL A 286 -11.76 8.82 11.38
N LEU A 287 -12.03 9.88 10.62
CA LEU A 287 -12.76 11.05 11.13
C LEU A 287 -14.21 10.70 11.47
N GLN A 288 -14.93 9.99 10.60
CA GLN A 288 -16.28 9.51 10.90
C GLN A 288 -16.31 8.65 12.18
N ALA A 289 -15.30 7.82 12.41
CA ALA A 289 -15.23 6.96 13.59
C ALA A 289 -15.04 7.72 14.91
N GLU A 290 -14.55 8.96 14.88
CA GLU A 290 -14.47 9.84 16.06
C GLU A 290 -15.87 10.20 16.59
N ASP A 291 -16.85 10.33 15.70
CA ASP A 291 -18.24 10.69 16.02
C ASP A 291 -19.14 9.46 16.27
N MET A 292 -18.57 8.26 16.24
CA MET A 292 -19.29 6.99 16.45
C MET A 292 -19.22 6.51 17.90
N ASN A 293 -20.10 5.56 18.25
CA ASN A 293 -19.95 4.81 19.50
C ASN A 293 -18.78 3.82 19.37
N LYS A 294 -17.66 4.19 20.00
CA LYS A 294 -16.39 3.46 20.06
C LYS A 294 -16.40 2.24 20.98
N ASN A 295 -17.41 2.09 21.85
CA ASN A 295 -17.54 0.90 22.69
C ASN A 295 -18.13 -0.25 21.87
N TRP A 296 -17.30 -1.25 21.58
CA TRP A 296 -17.69 -2.40 20.80
C TRP A 296 -16.99 -3.66 21.32
N LEU A 297 -17.76 -4.74 21.46
CA LEU A 297 -17.32 -6.00 22.08
C LEU A 297 -16.77 -5.84 23.52
N GLY A 298 -17.23 -4.84 24.27
CA GLY A 298 -16.81 -4.60 25.65
C GLY A 298 -15.45 -3.91 25.79
N THR A 299 -14.92 -3.33 24.70
CA THR A 299 -13.69 -2.54 24.69
C THR A 299 -13.96 -1.21 23.98
N GLU A 300 -13.34 -0.13 24.46
CA GLU A 300 -13.32 1.13 23.75
C GLU A 300 -12.18 1.11 22.72
N TRP A 301 -12.52 1.31 21.45
CA TRP A 301 -11.56 1.29 20.35
C TRP A 301 -11.17 2.70 19.93
N LEU A 302 -9.89 2.90 19.59
CA LEU A 302 -9.46 4.14 18.94
C LEU A 302 -9.93 4.14 17.47
N PRO A 303 -10.43 5.27 16.94
CA PRO A 303 -10.89 5.39 15.55
C PRO A 303 -9.90 4.86 14.50
N SER A 304 -8.62 5.20 14.64
CA SER A 304 -7.56 4.71 13.75
C SER A 304 -7.35 3.20 13.78
N GLN A 305 -7.66 2.50 14.89
CA GLN A 305 -7.45 1.04 15.00
C GLN A 305 -8.36 0.25 14.06
N LEU A 306 -9.47 0.84 13.59
CA LEU A 306 -10.37 0.19 12.64
C LEU A 306 -9.69 -0.13 11.30
N GLN A 307 -8.59 0.55 10.96
CA GLN A 307 -7.77 0.22 9.79
C GLN A 307 -7.19 -1.20 9.87
N ALA A 308 -7.03 -1.77 11.07
CA ALA A 308 -6.59 -3.16 11.25
C ALA A 308 -7.61 -4.18 10.71
N ALA A 309 -8.87 -3.80 10.51
CA ALA A 309 -9.89 -4.68 9.96
C ALA A 309 -9.53 -5.14 8.53
N ASN A 310 -8.95 -4.25 7.71
CA ASN A 310 -8.60 -4.57 6.32
C ASN A 310 -7.59 -5.73 6.20
N PRO A 311 -6.36 -5.67 6.77
CA PRO A 311 -5.40 -6.76 6.65
C PRO A 311 -5.89 -8.07 7.30
N LEU A 312 -6.69 -7.98 8.38
CA LEU A 312 -7.34 -9.15 8.97
C LEU A 312 -8.32 -9.80 7.99
N PHE A 313 -9.20 -9.00 7.38
CA PHE A 313 -10.15 -9.49 6.39
C PHE A 313 -9.44 -10.00 5.14
N ILE A 314 -8.34 -9.40 4.69
CA ILE A 314 -7.56 -9.93 3.57
C ILE A 314 -7.05 -11.35 3.84
N LEU A 315 -6.55 -11.63 5.05
CA LEU A 315 -6.09 -12.96 5.44
C LEU A 315 -7.23 -14.00 5.46
N ILE A 316 -8.46 -13.59 5.72
CA ILE A 316 -9.66 -14.45 5.78
C ILE A 316 -10.31 -14.60 4.40
N LEU A 317 -10.53 -13.48 3.72
CA LEU A 317 -11.31 -13.38 2.48
C LEU A 317 -10.55 -13.90 1.28
N VAL A 318 -9.22 -13.75 1.18
CA VAL A 318 -8.49 -14.27 0.01
C VAL A 318 -8.60 -15.80 -0.11
N PRO A 319 -8.37 -16.60 0.96
CA PRO A 319 -8.65 -18.04 0.92
C PRO A 319 -10.13 -18.35 0.67
N LEU A 320 -11.05 -17.65 1.34
CA LEU A 320 -12.49 -17.85 1.17
C LEU A 320 -12.93 -17.63 -0.28
N PHE A 321 -12.45 -16.55 -0.92
CA PHE A 321 -12.78 -16.25 -2.29
C PHE A 321 -12.18 -17.27 -3.25
N SER A 322 -10.92 -17.64 -3.03
CA SER A 322 -10.21 -18.58 -3.91
C SER A 322 -10.80 -20.00 -3.87
N TYR A 323 -11.15 -20.50 -2.69
CA TYR A 323 -11.58 -21.89 -2.50
C TYR A 323 -13.10 -22.08 -2.44
N VAL A 324 -13.88 -21.03 -2.15
CA VAL A 324 -15.34 -21.14 -1.98
C VAL A 324 -16.09 -20.21 -2.92
N VAL A 325 -15.86 -18.91 -2.87
CA VAL A 325 -16.70 -17.93 -3.60
C VAL A 325 -16.49 -18.02 -5.10
N TYR A 326 -15.25 -18.01 -5.60
CA TYR A 326 -14.99 -18.10 -7.04
C TYR A 326 -15.43 -19.43 -7.65
N PRO A 327 -15.18 -20.60 -7.03
CA PRO A 327 -15.74 -21.86 -7.54
C PRO A 327 -17.28 -21.86 -7.56
N ALA A 328 -17.92 -21.37 -6.49
CA ALA A 328 -19.39 -21.33 -6.41
C ALA A 328 -20.01 -20.40 -7.47
N LEU A 329 -19.47 -19.18 -7.62
CA LEU A 329 -19.91 -18.24 -8.66
C LEU A 329 -19.58 -18.74 -10.08
N GLY A 330 -18.46 -19.45 -10.24
CA GLY A 330 -18.04 -20.06 -11.49
C GLY A 330 -19.03 -21.11 -12.02
N ASN A 331 -19.79 -21.76 -11.13
CA ASN A 331 -20.87 -22.67 -11.50
C ASN A 331 -22.10 -21.94 -12.08
N LEU A 332 -22.26 -20.65 -11.81
CA LEU A 332 -23.38 -19.82 -12.29
C LEU A 332 -23.00 -19.03 -13.54
N VAL A 333 -21.83 -18.41 -13.54
CA VAL A 333 -21.33 -17.55 -14.62
C VAL A 333 -19.83 -17.76 -14.78
N ALA A 334 -19.35 -17.86 -16.02
CA ALA A 334 -17.91 -17.89 -16.30
C ALA A 334 -17.22 -16.63 -15.75
N LEU A 335 -16.39 -16.79 -14.71
CA LEU A 335 -15.70 -15.70 -14.03
C LEU A 335 -14.36 -15.37 -14.70
N THR A 336 -14.41 -14.52 -15.73
CA THR A 336 -13.20 -13.91 -16.31
C THR A 336 -12.58 -12.90 -15.34
N PRO A 337 -11.26 -12.60 -15.45
CA PRO A 337 -10.62 -11.60 -14.60
C PRO A 337 -11.32 -10.24 -14.64
N LEU A 338 -11.70 -9.77 -15.84
CA LEU A 338 -12.43 -8.51 -16.00
C LEU A 338 -13.83 -8.55 -15.37
N ARG A 339 -14.53 -9.70 -15.39
CA ARG A 339 -15.82 -9.84 -14.69
C ARG A 339 -15.64 -9.76 -13.18
N LYS A 340 -14.59 -10.37 -12.63
CA LYS A 340 -14.27 -10.26 -11.19
C LYS A 340 -14.03 -8.80 -10.81
N VAL A 341 -13.20 -8.08 -11.58
CA VAL A 341 -12.96 -6.64 -11.35
C VAL A 341 -14.26 -5.85 -11.40
N GLY A 342 -15.12 -6.11 -12.41
CA GLY A 342 -16.41 -5.44 -12.52
C GLY A 342 -17.35 -5.70 -11.33
N ILE A 343 -17.47 -6.95 -10.89
CA ILE A 343 -18.26 -7.29 -9.69
C ILE A 343 -17.69 -6.58 -8.46
N GLY A 344 -16.37 -6.58 -8.30
CA GLY A 344 -15.70 -5.88 -7.20
C GLY A 344 -15.99 -4.37 -7.22
N MET A 345 -15.96 -3.72 -8.39
CA MET A 345 -16.33 -2.30 -8.51
C MET A 345 -17.78 -2.03 -8.11
N PHE A 346 -18.73 -2.92 -8.47
CA PHE A 346 -20.11 -2.81 -7.99
C PHE A 346 -20.25 -3.11 -6.50
N LEU A 347 -19.41 -3.96 -5.93
CA LEU A 347 -19.39 -4.29 -4.50
C LEU A 347 -18.83 -3.15 -3.64
N THR A 348 -17.98 -2.28 -4.20
CA THR A 348 -17.52 -1.06 -3.53
C THR A 348 -18.65 -0.05 -3.29
N VAL A 349 -19.67 -0.01 -4.16
CA VAL A 349 -20.82 0.91 -4.03
C VAL A 349 -21.57 0.70 -2.71
N PRO A 350 -22.07 -0.50 -2.36
CA PRO A 350 -22.72 -0.72 -1.07
C PRO A 350 -21.76 -0.56 0.12
N ALA A 351 -20.46 -0.82 -0.03
CA ALA A 351 -19.50 -0.59 1.06
C ALA A 351 -19.47 0.90 1.48
N PHE A 352 -19.41 1.81 0.50
CA PHE A 352 -19.42 3.25 0.76
C PHE A 352 -20.83 3.79 1.09
N ALA A 353 -21.87 3.16 0.56
CA ALA A 353 -23.25 3.47 0.96
C ALA A 353 -23.50 3.18 2.45
N ILE A 354 -22.89 2.12 3.02
CA ILE A 354 -22.94 1.88 4.47
C ILE A 354 -22.32 3.06 5.23
N SER A 355 -21.16 3.56 4.82
CA SER A 355 -20.55 4.76 5.42
C SER A 355 -21.41 6.02 5.26
N ALA A 356 -22.12 6.16 4.14
CA ALA A 356 -23.06 7.26 3.94
C ALA A 356 -24.29 7.17 4.87
N LEU A 357 -24.80 5.95 5.12
CA LEU A 357 -25.89 5.70 6.06
C LEU A 357 -25.46 5.92 7.51
N ILE A 358 -24.23 5.51 7.86
CA ILE A 358 -23.62 5.82 9.16
C ILE A 358 -23.60 7.34 9.35
N GLN A 359 -23.08 8.08 8.36
CA GLN A 359 -23.03 9.54 8.45
C GLN A 359 -24.42 10.17 8.54
N THR A 360 -25.40 9.68 7.78
CA THR A 360 -26.78 10.16 7.86
C THR A 360 -27.35 9.99 9.28
N SER A 361 -27.00 8.89 9.96
CA SER A 361 -27.39 8.69 11.36
C SER A 361 -26.68 9.66 12.30
N ILE A 362 -25.39 9.95 12.08
CA ILE A 362 -24.61 10.90 12.88
C ILE A 362 -25.16 12.31 12.72
N ASP A 363 -25.38 12.75 11.48
CA ASP A 363 -25.96 14.06 11.14
C ASP A 363 -27.36 14.23 11.75
N GLY A 364 -28.10 13.12 11.93
CA GLY A 364 -29.38 13.06 12.64
C GLY A 364 -29.30 13.02 14.17
N GLY A 365 -28.11 13.14 14.76
CA GLY A 365 -27.86 13.10 16.22
C GLY A 365 -27.75 11.69 16.82
N GLY A 366 -27.62 10.65 15.99
CA GLY A 366 -27.41 9.28 16.42
C GLY A 366 -25.95 8.96 16.70
N LEU A 367 -25.70 7.90 17.48
CA LEU A 367 -24.36 7.39 17.79
C LEU A 367 -24.23 5.93 17.31
N PRO A 368 -24.11 5.68 16.00
CA PRO A 368 -23.99 4.33 15.46
C PRO A 368 -22.72 3.66 16.00
N SER A 369 -22.81 2.35 16.27
CA SER A 369 -21.64 1.58 16.71
C SER A 369 -20.62 1.43 15.58
N ILE A 370 -19.33 1.49 15.91
CA ILE A 370 -18.21 1.20 15.00
C ILE A 370 -18.32 -0.19 14.32
N GLY A 371 -19.12 -1.11 14.86
CA GLY A 371 -19.44 -2.38 14.21
C GLY A 371 -20.04 -2.24 12.80
N TRP A 372 -20.78 -1.16 12.52
CA TRP A 372 -21.26 -0.86 11.17
C TRP A 372 -20.12 -0.53 10.21
N GLN A 373 -19.08 0.15 10.70
CA GLN A 373 -17.91 0.46 9.92
C GLN A 373 -17.04 -0.78 9.70
N VAL A 374 -16.94 -1.69 10.68
CA VAL A 374 -16.32 -3.01 10.51
C VAL A 374 -17.02 -3.81 9.39
N LEU A 375 -18.35 -3.74 9.30
CA LEU A 375 -19.11 -4.32 8.18
C LEU A 375 -18.75 -3.64 6.85
N ALA A 376 -18.66 -2.30 6.82
CA ALA A 376 -18.23 -1.57 5.63
C ALA A 376 -16.82 -1.99 5.17
N TYR A 377 -15.88 -2.15 6.12
CA TYR A 377 -14.55 -2.71 5.86
C TYR A 377 -14.62 -4.13 5.27
N ALA A 378 -15.47 -5.01 5.81
CA ALA A 378 -15.60 -6.38 5.29
C ALA A 378 -16.07 -6.39 3.82
N VAL A 379 -17.05 -5.56 3.47
CA VAL A 379 -17.56 -5.44 2.09
C VAL A 379 -16.52 -4.78 1.17
N LEU A 380 -15.84 -3.72 1.64
CA LEU A 380 -14.80 -3.03 0.89
C LEU A 380 -13.58 -3.94 0.63
N THR A 381 -13.16 -4.73 1.61
CA THR A 381 -12.07 -5.69 1.45
C THR A 381 -12.47 -6.85 0.53
N ALA A 382 -13.73 -7.30 0.57
CA ALA A 382 -14.22 -8.26 -0.43
C ALA A 382 -14.13 -7.68 -1.85
N ALA A 383 -14.47 -6.40 -2.03
CA ALA A 383 -14.28 -5.70 -3.30
C ALA A 383 -12.79 -5.59 -3.68
N GLU A 384 -11.91 -5.29 -2.73
CA GLU A 384 -10.45 -5.23 -2.94
C GLU A 384 -9.88 -6.54 -3.49
N VAL A 385 -10.29 -7.69 -2.94
CA VAL A 385 -9.86 -9.02 -3.43
C VAL A 385 -10.25 -9.23 -4.89
N MET A 386 -11.40 -8.71 -5.30
CA MET A 386 -11.90 -8.84 -6.67
C MET A 386 -11.33 -7.80 -7.63
N VAL A 387 -11.05 -6.58 -7.17
CA VAL A 387 -10.52 -5.48 -7.98
C VAL A 387 -8.99 -5.49 -7.98
N SER A 388 -8.37 -5.22 -6.84
CA SER A 388 -6.93 -4.95 -6.72
C SER A 388 -6.11 -6.18 -7.12
N ILE A 389 -6.34 -7.32 -6.45
CA ILE A 389 -5.56 -8.55 -6.67
C ILE A 389 -5.75 -9.05 -8.10
N THR A 390 -7.01 -9.15 -8.55
CA THR A 390 -7.31 -9.67 -9.88
C THR A 390 -6.82 -8.73 -10.99
N CYS A 391 -6.95 -7.41 -10.84
CA CYS A 391 -6.47 -6.46 -11.84
C CYS A 391 -4.94 -6.48 -11.93
N LEU A 392 -4.25 -6.64 -10.81
CA LEU A 392 -2.80 -6.76 -10.79
C LEU A 392 -2.31 -8.01 -11.53
N GLU A 393 -2.90 -9.17 -11.21
CA GLU A 393 -2.62 -10.43 -11.88
C GLU A 393 -2.94 -10.35 -13.38
N PHE A 394 -4.11 -9.80 -13.73
CA PHE A 394 -4.51 -9.60 -15.11
C PHE A 394 -3.47 -8.74 -15.86
N SER A 395 -3.08 -7.60 -15.29
CA SER A 395 -2.08 -6.69 -15.87
C SER A 395 -0.76 -7.40 -16.12
N TYR A 396 -0.34 -8.27 -15.20
CA TYR A 396 0.86 -9.08 -15.35
C TYR A 396 0.77 -10.08 -16.51
N THR A 397 -0.40 -10.69 -16.76
CA THR A 397 -0.61 -11.60 -17.91
C THR A 397 -0.67 -10.90 -19.25
N GLN A 398 -1.06 -9.62 -19.28
CA GLN A 398 -1.17 -8.83 -20.50
C GLN A 398 0.14 -8.10 -20.86
N ALA A 399 1.16 -8.18 -19.99
CA ALA A 399 2.45 -7.53 -20.16
C ALA A 399 3.52 -8.50 -20.72
N PRO A 400 4.29 -8.10 -21.74
CA PRO A 400 5.47 -8.84 -22.20
C PRO A 400 6.48 -9.07 -21.06
N ASN A 401 7.23 -10.16 -21.13
CA ASN A 401 8.13 -10.58 -20.04
C ASN A 401 9.18 -9.52 -19.68
N SER A 402 9.65 -8.73 -20.64
CA SER A 402 10.61 -7.64 -20.44
C SER A 402 10.01 -6.40 -19.75
N LEU A 403 8.69 -6.21 -19.84
CA LEU A 403 8.00 -4.97 -19.46
C LEU A 403 7.12 -5.08 -18.21
N LYS A 404 7.08 -6.26 -17.58
CA LYS A 404 6.25 -6.52 -16.40
C LYS A 404 6.44 -5.46 -15.30
N SER A 405 7.68 -5.18 -14.89
CA SER A 405 7.94 -4.16 -13.85
C SER A 405 7.44 -2.76 -14.24
N PHE A 406 7.56 -2.39 -15.52
CA PHE A 406 7.08 -1.10 -16.01
C PHE A 406 5.55 -1.02 -16.01
N ILE A 407 4.85 -2.06 -16.50
CA ILE A 407 3.38 -2.11 -16.47
C ILE A 407 2.84 -2.10 -15.04
N MET A 408 3.54 -2.74 -14.10
CA MET A 408 3.21 -2.71 -12.68
C MET A 408 3.34 -1.31 -12.08
N SER A 409 4.39 -0.55 -12.45
CA SER A 409 4.51 0.85 -12.05
C SER A 409 3.37 1.72 -12.61
N ILE A 410 2.90 1.44 -13.82
CA ILE A 410 1.74 2.13 -14.40
C ILE A 410 0.43 1.75 -13.68
N PHE A 411 0.28 0.49 -13.25
CA PHE A 411 -0.84 0.11 -12.38
C PHE A 411 -0.80 0.90 -11.07
N LEU A 412 0.36 1.07 -10.44
CA LEU A 412 0.50 1.86 -9.22
C LEU A 412 0.12 3.34 -9.44
N LEU A 413 0.35 3.90 -10.63
CA LEU A 413 -0.15 5.24 -10.98
C LEU A 413 -1.69 5.34 -10.97
N SER A 414 -2.42 4.24 -11.13
CA SER A 414 -3.89 4.27 -10.96
C SER A 414 -4.30 4.56 -9.51
N VAL A 415 -3.49 4.13 -8.54
CA VAL A 415 -3.67 4.46 -7.12
C VAL A 415 -3.44 5.95 -6.91
N ALA A 416 -2.35 6.47 -7.45
CA ALA A 416 -2.04 7.91 -7.41
C ALA A 416 -3.17 8.73 -8.05
N LEU A 417 -3.66 8.34 -9.24
CA LEU A 417 -4.75 9.03 -9.92
C LEU A 417 -6.05 9.06 -9.08
N GLY A 418 -6.39 7.96 -8.41
CA GLY A 418 -7.55 7.91 -7.53
C GLY A 418 -7.44 8.84 -6.33
N ASN A 419 -6.27 8.87 -5.70
CA ASN A 419 -6.00 9.75 -4.56
C ASN A 419 -5.88 11.22 -4.95
N GLU A 420 -5.34 11.51 -6.13
CA GLU A 420 -5.29 12.86 -6.69
C GLU A 420 -6.71 13.41 -6.86
N PHE A 421 -7.63 12.61 -7.42
CA PHE A 421 -9.03 13.00 -7.51
C PHE A 421 -9.63 13.31 -6.13
N THR A 422 -9.38 12.47 -5.12
CA THR A 422 -9.87 12.73 -3.76
C THR A 422 -9.27 13.99 -3.14
N ALA A 423 -7.96 14.23 -3.31
CA ALA A 423 -7.30 15.43 -2.82
C ALA A 423 -7.87 16.69 -3.48
N VAL A 424 -8.04 16.66 -4.80
CA VAL A 424 -8.63 17.75 -5.58
C VAL A 424 -10.07 18.04 -5.15
N VAL A 425 -10.90 17.00 -4.92
CA VAL A 425 -12.26 17.20 -4.39
C VAL A 425 -12.22 17.90 -3.03
N ASN A 426 -11.37 17.46 -2.10
CA ASN A 426 -11.25 18.08 -0.77
C ASN A 426 -10.72 19.53 -0.81
N LEU A 427 -9.97 19.90 -1.85
CA LEU A 427 -9.57 21.28 -2.10
C LEU A 427 -10.75 22.13 -2.61
N PHE A 428 -11.54 21.61 -3.55
CA PHE A 428 -12.62 22.36 -4.21
C PHE A 428 -13.91 22.47 -3.40
N ILE A 429 -14.14 21.59 -2.43
CA ILE A 429 -15.35 21.65 -1.59
C ILE A 429 -15.31 22.78 -0.56
N GLN A 430 -14.13 23.36 -0.30
CA GLN A 430 -13.93 24.44 0.65
C GLN A 430 -14.24 25.79 0.00
N ASN A 431 -15.28 26.48 0.47
CA ASN A 431 -15.61 27.83 0.02
C ASN A 431 -14.78 28.89 0.78
N GLU A 432 -14.63 30.08 0.20
CA GLU A 432 -13.92 31.21 0.82
C GLU A 432 -14.58 31.70 2.13
N ASP A 433 -15.87 31.42 2.31
CA ASP A 433 -16.64 31.74 3.51
C ASP A 433 -16.53 30.66 4.62
N GLY A 434 -15.79 29.58 4.37
CA GLY A 434 -15.61 28.46 5.28
C GLY A 434 -16.72 27.41 5.25
N THR A 435 -17.73 27.55 4.37
CA THR A 435 -18.74 26.51 4.16
C THR A 435 -18.24 25.39 3.25
N LEU A 436 -18.85 24.21 3.36
CA LEU A 436 -18.51 23.04 2.54
C LEU A 436 -19.60 22.75 1.50
N LEU A 437 -19.20 22.55 0.24
CA LEU A 437 -20.12 22.13 -0.84
C LEU A 437 -20.61 20.68 -0.64
N LEU A 438 -19.78 19.85 0.00
CA LEU A 438 -20.05 18.45 0.31
C LEU A 438 -19.76 18.21 1.80
N GLU A 439 -20.80 18.30 2.63
CA GLU A 439 -20.72 18.07 4.08
C GLU A 439 -21.47 16.81 4.50
N GLY A 440 -21.01 16.18 5.58
CA GLY A 440 -21.68 15.04 6.21
C GLY A 440 -21.98 13.91 5.22
N ALA A 441 -23.21 13.41 5.23
CA ALA A 441 -23.62 12.28 4.39
C ALA A 441 -23.47 12.56 2.88
N SER A 442 -23.59 13.82 2.45
CA SER A 442 -23.50 14.18 1.03
C SER A 442 -22.12 13.88 0.43
N TYR A 443 -21.06 14.03 1.23
CA TYR A 443 -19.69 13.67 0.86
C TYR A 443 -19.58 12.18 0.50
N TYR A 444 -20.09 11.30 1.36
CA TYR A 444 -20.05 9.85 1.12
C TYR A 444 -20.94 9.42 -0.04
N TRP A 445 -22.12 10.04 -0.21
CA TRP A 445 -23.00 9.79 -1.35
C TRP A 445 -22.37 10.23 -2.68
N PHE A 446 -21.62 11.33 -2.69
CA PHE A 446 -20.87 11.77 -3.87
C PHE A 446 -19.87 10.69 -4.34
N PHE A 447 -19.01 10.19 -3.45
CA PHE A 447 -18.06 9.13 -3.80
C PHE A 447 -18.75 7.81 -4.16
N THR A 448 -19.87 7.49 -3.51
CA THR A 448 -20.72 6.34 -3.87
C THR A 448 -21.21 6.46 -5.33
N ALA A 449 -21.66 7.66 -5.74
CA ALA A 449 -22.11 7.91 -7.10
C ALA A 449 -20.94 7.86 -8.11
N VAL A 450 -19.78 8.42 -7.78
CA VAL A 450 -18.56 8.34 -8.60
C VAL A 450 -18.20 6.87 -8.87
N MET A 451 -18.22 6.04 -7.83
CA MET A 451 -17.93 4.60 -7.96
C MET A 451 -18.97 3.88 -8.82
N LEU A 452 -20.26 4.19 -8.67
CA LEU A 452 -21.31 3.59 -9.49
C LEU A 452 -21.13 3.95 -10.98
N VAL A 453 -20.86 5.23 -11.28
CA VAL A 453 -20.59 5.68 -12.65
C VAL A 453 -19.35 4.99 -13.22
N ALA A 454 -18.27 4.87 -12.43
CA ALA A 454 -17.05 4.18 -12.85
C ALA A 454 -17.28 2.68 -13.07
N ALA A 455 -18.09 2.01 -12.22
CA ALA A 455 -18.43 0.60 -12.37
C ALA A 455 -19.23 0.35 -13.66
N VAL A 456 -20.20 1.23 -13.97
CA VAL A 456 -20.96 1.18 -15.22
C VAL A 456 -20.06 1.45 -16.43
N ALA A 457 -19.20 2.46 -16.37
CA ALA A 457 -18.21 2.76 -17.41
C ALA A 457 -17.27 1.56 -17.66
N PHE A 458 -16.84 0.89 -16.59
CA PHE A 458 -15.97 -0.27 -16.67
C PHE A 458 -16.61 -1.44 -17.42
N VAL A 459 -17.94 -1.66 -17.30
CA VAL A 459 -18.64 -2.68 -18.10
C VAL A 459 -18.43 -2.46 -19.60
N PHE A 460 -18.53 -1.20 -20.07
CA PHE A 460 -18.31 -0.86 -21.47
C PHE A 460 -16.86 -1.06 -21.92
N VAL A 461 -15.90 -0.83 -21.03
CA VAL A 461 -14.47 -1.08 -21.27
C VAL A 461 -14.21 -2.59 -21.33
N ALA A 462 -14.70 -3.35 -20.35
CA ALA A 462 -14.50 -4.79 -20.25
C ALA A 462 -15.08 -5.55 -21.45
N VAL A 463 -16.27 -5.16 -21.94
CA VAL A 463 -16.90 -5.79 -23.12
C VAL A 463 -16.11 -5.51 -24.41
N ARG A 464 -15.43 -4.37 -24.51
CA ARG A 464 -14.64 -4.00 -25.71
C ARG A 464 -13.19 -4.49 -25.63
N TYR A 465 -12.72 -4.91 -24.46
CA TYR A 465 -11.35 -5.35 -24.28
C TYR A 465 -11.09 -6.68 -24.98
N ARG A 466 -10.00 -6.75 -25.74
CA ARG A 466 -9.54 -7.99 -26.39
C ARG A 466 -8.26 -8.46 -25.70
N GLU A 467 -8.36 -9.61 -25.04
CA GLU A 467 -7.25 -10.21 -24.30
C GLU A 467 -6.13 -10.64 -25.25
N ARG A 468 -4.87 -10.36 -24.85
CA ARG A 468 -3.66 -10.90 -25.48
C ARG A 468 -2.73 -11.33 -24.36
N SER A 469 -2.78 -12.62 -24.05
CA SER A 469 -2.02 -13.19 -22.93
C SER A 469 -0.60 -13.53 -23.36
N TYR A 470 0.36 -13.17 -22.51
CA TYR A 470 1.77 -13.54 -22.67
C TYR A 470 2.09 -14.60 -21.61
N ILE A 471 2.12 -15.89 -22.02
CA ILE A 471 2.39 -17.01 -21.12
C ILE A 471 3.92 -17.13 -20.92
N GLN A 472 4.35 -17.21 -19.67
CA GLN A 472 5.77 -17.25 -19.32
C GLN A 472 6.38 -18.62 -19.65
N GLY A 473 7.11 -18.71 -20.76
CA GLY A 473 7.84 -19.93 -21.16
C GLY A 473 7.55 -20.43 -22.58
N GLU A 474 6.56 -19.88 -23.27
CA GLU A 474 6.42 -20.09 -24.72
C GLU A 474 7.42 -19.18 -25.43
N MET A 475 8.38 -19.76 -26.17
CA MET A 475 9.09 -19.01 -27.19
C MET A 475 8.05 -18.51 -28.18
N GLU A 476 8.09 -17.23 -28.52
CA GLU A 476 7.27 -16.65 -29.58
C GLU A 476 7.45 -17.51 -30.84
N THR A 477 6.47 -18.37 -31.13
CA THR A 477 6.35 -18.92 -32.47
C THR A 477 5.82 -17.79 -33.31
N THR A 478 6.75 -17.20 -34.06
CA THR A 478 6.57 -16.15 -35.07
C THR A 478 5.36 -16.34 -35.96
#